data_AF-A0A933IYQ9-F1
#
_entry.id   AF-A0A933IYQ9-F1
#
_cell.length_a   1.000
_cell.length_b   1.000
_cell.length_c   1.000
_cell.angle_alpha   90.00
_cell.angle_beta   90.00
_cell.angle_gamma   90.00
#
_symmetry.space_group_name_H-M   'P 1'
#
loop_
_entity.id
_entity.type
_entity.pdbx_description
1 polymer ?
#
loop_
_entity_poly.entity_id
_entity_poly.type
_entity_poly.pdbx_seq_one_letter_code
_entity_poly.pdbx_strand_id
1 'polypeptide(L)'
;MPNRQRAQAARTIIAKCLALAPDSEVALVSDETTWVMARLLADAAIESNCRPLLMFFSQAFQQNNAPDSLGESVKAALREVAATVLCVNGSAACLPFRDVIRRTAWGRGRKVAHMPGATWRSFLIADADYEQITRRCEGLALALAKGNEIVIQSFDRAHGEHILRAQLKSWERLPIISDGIIRPGAWGNVPSGETYIAPVEGTAEGEIVINGSLPGMILAPNHELVLEFHAGRLERVSPGNSRAARHLSKTQIEFATGRGDWNWSNLAEIGLGTHEGIRRLTGSPLLDEKKYGSVHIALGDNMDMGGLTESVIHCDMVCLRPKVWIDDRLIIANGKIVLDEADWREDYRALELPADWRADAFVKRTVIEADVDGEQRLRRYWDTSAGGMCSVPVGDDVAARHAATVWQIIKENGSAIQIPELFARWQESQGDSLDRRDLDRVVRVLEIYGLVQRTTIDGEQEG
;
A
#
# COMPACT_ATOMS: atom_id res chain seq x y z
N MET A 1 -2.59 25.19 -21.29
CA MET A 1 -1.56 24.85 -20.30
C MET A 1 -0.23 24.67 -21.02
N PRO A 2 0.89 25.20 -20.51
CA PRO A 2 2.16 25.17 -21.26
C PRO A 2 2.70 23.75 -21.40
N ASN A 3 3.19 23.40 -22.59
CA ASN A 3 3.79 22.08 -22.89
C ASN A 3 4.89 21.66 -21.90
N ARG A 4 5.59 22.62 -21.29
CA ARG A 4 6.65 22.37 -20.29
C ARG A 4 6.16 21.61 -19.05
N GLN A 5 4.98 21.96 -18.52
CA GLN A 5 4.48 21.33 -17.29
C GLN A 5 4.05 19.87 -17.53
N ARG A 6 3.50 19.59 -18.71
CA ARG A 6 3.12 18.22 -19.11
C ARG A 6 4.35 17.33 -19.32
N ALA A 7 5.39 17.88 -19.94
CA ALA A 7 6.67 17.17 -20.09
C ALA A 7 7.31 16.88 -18.73
N GLN A 8 7.28 17.85 -17.80
CA GLN A 8 7.80 17.65 -16.45
C GLN A 8 7.08 16.52 -15.71
N ALA A 9 5.75 16.47 -15.77
CA ALA A 9 4.98 15.40 -15.16
C ALA A 9 5.33 14.00 -15.73
N ALA A 10 5.48 13.90 -17.05
CA ALA A 10 5.91 12.64 -17.69
C ALA A 10 7.33 12.23 -17.25
N ARG A 11 8.26 13.19 -17.11
CA ARG A 11 9.60 12.93 -16.56
C ARG A 11 9.54 12.42 -15.13
N THR A 12 8.68 13.00 -14.28
CA THR A 12 8.52 12.52 -12.90
C THR A 12 8.05 11.06 -12.87
N ILE A 13 7.14 10.65 -13.77
CA ILE A 13 6.71 9.25 -13.87
C ILE A 13 7.88 8.32 -14.26
N ILE A 14 8.62 8.67 -15.32
CA ILE A 14 9.74 7.82 -15.79
C ILE A 14 10.90 7.81 -14.78
N ALA A 15 11.34 8.98 -14.33
CA ALA A 15 12.58 9.14 -13.56
C ALA A 15 12.40 8.88 -12.05
N LYS A 16 11.23 9.19 -11.47
CA LYS A 16 10.98 8.97 -10.04
C LYS A 16 10.15 7.72 -9.79
N CYS A 17 8.98 7.60 -10.43
CA CYS A 17 8.06 6.50 -10.14
C CYS A 17 8.63 5.16 -10.63
N LEU A 18 9.19 5.14 -11.84
CA LEU A 18 9.81 3.94 -12.41
C LEU A 18 11.31 3.86 -12.16
N ALA A 19 12.01 5.00 -12.02
CA ALA A 19 13.45 5.08 -11.79
C ALA A 19 14.25 4.11 -12.69
N LEU A 20 14.00 4.18 -14.00
CA LEU A 20 14.63 3.28 -14.98
C LEU A 20 16.10 3.62 -15.16
N ALA A 21 16.93 2.59 -15.33
CA ALA A 21 18.32 2.78 -15.71
C ALA A 21 18.42 3.25 -17.18
N PRO A 22 19.48 4.00 -17.55
CA PRO A 22 19.78 4.28 -18.95
C PRO A 22 19.78 2.99 -19.79
N ASP A 23 19.41 3.11 -21.06
CA ASP A 23 19.24 2.02 -22.04
C ASP A 23 18.16 0.98 -21.74
N SER A 24 17.42 1.11 -20.63
CA SER A 24 16.27 0.25 -20.34
C SER A 24 15.16 0.40 -21.38
N GLU A 25 14.55 -0.71 -21.77
CA GLU A 25 13.35 -0.72 -22.60
C GLU A 25 12.08 -0.56 -21.75
N VAL A 26 11.14 0.26 -22.20
CA VAL A 26 9.86 0.50 -21.53
C VAL A 26 8.69 0.36 -22.50
N ALA A 27 7.79 -0.58 -22.21
CA ALA A 27 6.55 -0.73 -22.96
C ALA A 27 5.52 0.31 -22.50
N LEU A 28 4.90 1.01 -23.45
CA LEU A 28 3.89 2.03 -23.22
C LEU A 28 2.60 1.57 -23.91
N VAL A 29 1.71 0.96 -23.12
CA VAL A 29 0.48 0.35 -23.60
C VAL A 29 -0.65 1.38 -23.58
N SER A 30 -1.31 1.59 -24.71
CA SER A 30 -2.29 2.66 -24.90
C SER A 30 -3.43 2.34 -25.85
N ASP A 31 -4.43 3.22 -25.85
CA ASP A 31 -5.59 3.17 -26.74
C ASP A 31 -6.02 4.57 -27.21
N GLU A 32 -7.18 4.68 -27.84
CA GLU A 32 -7.69 5.94 -28.39
C GLU A 32 -7.80 7.05 -27.32
N THR A 33 -8.03 6.70 -26.05
CA THR A 33 -8.26 7.66 -24.97
C THR A 33 -6.96 8.17 -24.34
N THR A 34 -5.88 7.41 -24.44
CA THR A 34 -4.63 7.64 -23.70
C THR A 34 -3.40 7.76 -24.59
N TRP A 35 -3.51 7.57 -25.90
CA TRP A 35 -2.40 7.64 -26.86
C TRP A 35 -1.52 8.89 -26.66
N VAL A 36 -2.14 10.05 -26.43
CA VAL A 36 -1.41 11.31 -26.21
C VAL A 36 -0.58 11.29 -24.92
N MET A 37 -1.06 10.60 -23.87
CA MET A 37 -0.31 10.42 -22.63
C MET A 37 0.89 9.49 -22.85
N ALA A 38 0.66 8.37 -23.54
CA ALA A 38 1.71 7.41 -23.87
C ALA A 38 2.81 8.05 -24.73
N ARG A 39 2.44 8.94 -25.66
CA ARG A 39 3.43 9.68 -26.44
C ARG A 39 4.32 10.58 -25.58
N LEU A 40 3.75 11.28 -24.59
CA LEU A 40 4.59 12.09 -23.68
C LEU A 40 5.49 11.25 -22.80
N LEU A 41 5.04 10.07 -22.35
CA LEU A 41 5.90 9.14 -21.63
C LEU A 41 7.04 8.64 -22.52
N ALA A 42 6.79 8.41 -23.81
CA ALA A 42 7.83 8.05 -24.76
C ALA A 42 8.88 9.16 -24.92
N ASP A 43 8.43 10.41 -25.07
CA ASP A 43 9.33 11.56 -25.15
C ASP A 43 10.17 11.70 -23.87
N ALA A 44 9.56 11.54 -22.68
CA ALA A 44 10.27 11.58 -21.39
C ALA A 44 11.23 10.39 -21.19
N ALA A 45 10.88 9.20 -21.71
CA ALA A 45 11.75 8.03 -21.70
C ALA A 45 13.00 8.26 -22.57
N ILE A 46 12.83 8.80 -23.79
CA ILE A 46 13.96 9.14 -24.68
C ILE A 46 14.88 10.18 -24.02
N GLU A 47 14.30 11.22 -23.41
CA GLU A 47 15.07 12.23 -22.66
C GLU A 47 15.87 11.63 -21.48
N SER A 48 15.41 10.50 -20.94
CA SER A 48 16.08 9.75 -19.86
C SER A 48 17.03 8.66 -20.39
N ASN A 49 17.34 8.67 -21.69
CA ASN A 49 18.12 7.63 -22.38
C ASN A 49 17.52 6.22 -22.29
N CYS A 50 16.20 6.09 -22.13
CA CYS A 50 15.48 4.82 -22.22
C CYS A 50 14.92 4.61 -23.64
N ARG A 51 14.56 3.36 -23.96
CA ARG A 51 14.04 2.96 -25.28
C ARG A 51 12.55 2.64 -25.19
N PRO A 52 11.65 3.55 -25.57
CA PRO A 52 10.22 3.29 -25.48
C PRO A 52 9.73 2.38 -26.60
N LEU A 53 8.93 1.37 -26.23
CA LEU A 53 8.13 0.55 -27.14
C LEU A 53 6.66 0.99 -27.02
N LEU A 54 6.14 1.70 -28.02
CA LEU A 54 4.73 2.11 -28.05
C LEU A 54 3.86 0.94 -28.54
N MET A 55 2.87 0.56 -27.74
CA MET A 55 1.93 -0.52 -28.05
C MET A 55 0.50 0.04 -28.02
N PHE A 56 -0.26 -0.21 -29.09
CA PHE A 56 -1.62 0.31 -29.24
C PHE A 56 -2.62 -0.84 -29.35
N PHE A 57 -3.63 -0.83 -28.48
CA PHE A 57 -4.73 -1.79 -28.48
C PHE A 57 -6.05 -1.03 -28.44
N SER A 58 -6.85 -1.11 -29.50
CA SER A 58 -8.13 -0.40 -29.56
C SER A 58 -9.06 -0.82 -28.42
N GLN A 59 -9.92 0.07 -27.95
CA GLN A 59 -10.93 -0.29 -26.95
C GLN A 59 -11.81 -1.46 -27.40
N ALA A 60 -12.15 -1.51 -28.69
CA ALA A 60 -12.89 -2.62 -29.27
C ALA A 60 -12.12 -3.94 -29.13
N PHE A 61 -10.79 -3.93 -29.30
CA PHE A 61 -9.98 -5.13 -29.07
C PHE A 61 -10.01 -5.54 -27.59
N GLN A 62 -9.79 -4.58 -26.69
CA GLN A 62 -9.75 -4.82 -25.24
C GLN A 62 -11.06 -5.39 -24.68
N GLN A 63 -12.21 -4.96 -25.22
CA GLN A 63 -13.53 -5.34 -24.73
C GLN A 63 -14.04 -6.66 -25.34
N ASN A 64 -13.72 -6.90 -26.61
CA ASN A 64 -14.31 -8.03 -27.36
C ASN A 64 -13.44 -9.28 -27.37
N ASN A 65 -12.16 -9.18 -27.00
CA ASN A 65 -11.27 -10.33 -27.03
C ASN A 65 -11.02 -10.88 -25.64
N ALA A 66 -10.99 -12.21 -25.55
CA ALA A 66 -10.66 -12.92 -24.33
C ALA A 66 -9.21 -12.60 -23.90
N PRO A 67 -8.91 -12.71 -22.59
CA PRO A 67 -7.58 -12.58 -22.02
C PRO A 67 -6.43 -13.23 -22.82
N ASP A 68 -6.69 -14.38 -23.43
CA ASP A 68 -5.67 -15.19 -24.12
C ASP A 68 -5.37 -14.77 -25.57
N SER A 69 -6.08 -13.76 -26.08
CA SER A 69 -5.96 -13.26 -27.46
C SER A 69 -4.67 -12.50 -27.76
N LEU A 70 -3.86 -12.17 -26.74
CA LEU A 70 -2.55 -11.58 -26.96
C LEU A 70 -1.62 -12.58 -27.63
N GLY A 71 -1.16 -12.24 -28.84
CA GLY A 71 -0.17 -13.02 -29.57
C GLY A 71 1.14 -13.17 -28.80
N GLU A 72 1.84 -14.29 -29.01
CA GLU A 72 3.07 -14.61 -28.27
C GLU A 72 4.18 -13.57 -28.45
N SER A 73 4.26 -12.93 -29.62
CA SER A 73 5.21 -11.83 -29.85
C SER A 73 4.99 -10.63 -28.92
N VAL A 74 3.74 -10.29 -28.63
CA VAL A 74 3.37 -9.24 -27.68
C VAL A 74 3.72 -9.66 -26.26
N LYS A 75 3.38 -10.91 -25.89
CA LYS A 75 3.70 -11.46 -24.56
C LYS A 75 5.20 -11.55 -24.31
N ALA A 76 5.98 -11.91 -25.32
CA ALA A 76 7.44 -11.92 -25.27
C ALA A 76 7.97 -10.50 -25.03
N ALA A 77 7.55 -9.50 -25.83
CA ALA A 77 7.97 -8.12 -25.64
C ALA A 77 7.68 -7.60 -24.22
N LEU A 78 6.48 -7.86 -23.69
CA LEU A 78 6.11 -7.46 -22.31
C LEU A 78 6.97 -8.14 -21.24
N ARG A 79 7.48 -9.35 -21.49
CA ARG A 79 8.35 -10.09 -20.55
C ARG A 79 9.82 -9.66 -20.60
N GLU A 80 10.26 -9.06 -21.71
CA GLU A 80 11.66 -8.64 -21.89
C GLU A 80 11.92 -7.18 -21.46
N VAL A 81 10.91 -6.31 -21.50
CA VAL A 81 11.07 -4.91 -21.09
C VAL A 81 11.32 -4.77 -19.59
N ALA A 82 12.12 -3.78 -19.20
CA ALA A 82 12.38 -3.47 -17.79
C ALA A 82 11.13 -2.92 -17.08
N ALA A 83 10.28 -2.21 -17.83
CA ALA A 83 9.02 -1.71 -17.31
C ALA A 83 7.89 -1.67 -18.35
N THR A 84 6.66 -1.76 -17.86
CA THR A 84 5.43 -1.53 -18.63
C THR A 84 4.61 -0.45 -17.97
N VAL A 85 4.20 0.56 -18.73
CA VAL A 85 3.19 1.55 -18.32
C VAL A 85 1.88 1.23 -19.02
N LEU A 86 0.88 0.81 -18.23
CA LEU A 86 -0.44 0.44 -18.70
C LEU A 86 -1.38 1.65 -18.62
N CYS A 87 -1.39 2.44 -19.69
CA CYS A 87 -2.23 3.61 -19.85
C CYS A 87 -3.35 3.28 -20.85
N VAL A 88 -4.37 2.51 -20.48
CA VAL A 88 -5.55 2.27 -21.35
C VAL A 88 -6.82 2.77 -20.70
N ASN A 89 -7.97 2.76 -21.38
CA ASN A 89 -9.25 3.21 -20.86
C ASN A 89 -9.55 2.57 -19.50
N GLY A 90 -9.99 3.39 -18.53
CA GLY A 90 -10.26 2.96 -17.15
C GLY A 90 -11.60 2.27 -16.93
N SER A 91 -12.44 2.11 -17.95
CA SER A 91 -13.71 1.40 -17.87
C SER A 91 -13.54 -0.02 -17.31
N ALA A 92 -14.54 -0.47 -16.54
CA ALA A 92 -14.61 -1.84 -16.03
C ALA A 92 -14.60 -2.88 -17.14
N ALA A 93 -15.13 -2.55 -18.33
CA ALA A 93 -15.12 -3.44 -19.49
C ALA A 93 -13.71 -3.77 -20.00
N CYS A 94 -12.71 -2.94 -19.69
CA CYS A 94 -11.31 -3.19 -20.06
C CYS A 94 -10.49 -3.86 -18.93
N LEU A 95 -11.08 -4.13 -17.75
CA LEU A 95 -10.39 -4.78 -16.63
C LEU A 95 -9.74 -6.12 -17.02
N PRO A 96 -10.42 -7.06 -17.71
CA PRO A 96 -9.83 -8.35 -18.05
C PRO A 96 -8.57 -8.21 -18.92
N PHE A 97 -8.58 -7.27 -19.87
CA PHE A 97 -7.42 -6.98 -20.71
C PHE A 97 -6.26 -6.41 -19.88
N ARG A 98 -6.55 -5.44 -19.00
CA ARG A 98 -5.53 -4.84 -18.12
C ARG A 98 -4.86 -5.89 -17.24
N ASP A 99 -5.63 -6.82 -16.69
CA ASP A 99 -5.10 -7.90 -15.86
C ASP A 99 -4.19 -8.87 -16.61
N VAL A 100 -4.44 -9.11 -17.89
CA VAL A 100 -3.53 -9.92 -18.71
C VAL A 100 -2.22 -9.21 -18.94
N ILE A 101 -2.26 -7.94 -19.34
CA ILE A 101 -1.04 -7.17 -19.55
C ILE A 101 -0.23 -7.12 -18.26
N ARG A 102 -0.88 -6.81 -17.12
CA ARG A 102 -0.27 -6.80 -15.80
C ARG A 102 0.40 -8.13 -15.46
N ARG A 103 -0.33 -9.25 -15.52
CA ARG A 103 0.21 -10.59 -15.20
C ARG A 103 1.31 -11.04 -16.15
N THR A 104 1.24 -10.64 -17.42
CA THR A 104 2.26 -10.99 -18.43
C THR A 104 3.54 -10.18 -18.24
N ALA A 105 3.41 -8.87 -18.03
CA ALA A 105 4.54 -7.97 -17.86
C ALA A 105 5.22 -8.11 -16.49
N TRP A 106 4.45 -8.46 -15.46
CA TRP A 106 4.94 -8.62 -14.10
C TRP A 106 5.87 -9.83 -13.97
N GLY A 107 6.88 -9.68 -13.13
CA GLY A 107 7.79 -10.73 -12.69
C GLY A 107 9.12 -10.16 -12.21
N ARG A 108 10.06 -11.04 -11.86
CA ARG A 108 11.30 -10.66 -11.16
C ARG A 108 12.04 -9.52 -11.85
N GLY A 109 12.32 -8.45 -11.09
CA GLY A 109 13.04 -7.26 -11.55
C GLY A 109 12.25 -6.29 -12.43
N ARG A 110 11.10 -6.71 -12.98
CA ARG A 110 10.28 -5.90 -13.89
C ARG A 110 9.28 -5.04 -13.14
N LYS A 111 8.98 -3.87 -13.69
CA LYS A 111 8.10 -2.86 -13.08
C LYS A 111 6.83 -2.69 -13.90
N VAL A 112 5.67 -2.63 -13.27
CA VAL A 112 4.40 -2.33 -13.98
C VAL A 112 3.70 -1.14 -13.32
N ALA A 113 3.66 0.00 -14.03
CA ALA A 113 2.88 1.16 -13.63
C ALA A 113 1.47 1.08 -14.24
N HIS A 114 0.45 1.03 -13.40
CA HIS A 114 -0.94 0.96 -13.80
C HIS A 114 -1.57 2.36 -13.75
N MET A 115 -2.04 2.85 -14.90
CA MET A 115 -2.59 4.20 -15.05
C MET A 115 -3.90 4.19 -15.87
N PRO A 116 -4.95 3.47 -15.42
CA PRO A 116 -6.19 3.34 -16.17
C PRO A 116 -6.88 4.70 -16.34
N GLY A 117 -7.25 5.04 -17.58
CA GLY A 117 -7.89 6.31 -17.92
C GLY A 117 -6.99 7.52 -17.73
N ALA A 118 -5.67 7.37 -17.88
CA ALA A 118 -4.71 8.45 -17.71
C ALA A 118 -5.11 9.72 -18.51
N THR A 119 -5.07 10.86 -17.83
CA THR A 119 -5.37 12.18 -18.40
C THR A 119 -4.27 13.16 -18.07
N TRP A 120 -4.34 14.37 -18.65
CA TRP A 120 -3.47 15.46 -18.22
C TRP A 120 -3.54 15.76 -16.73
N ARG A 121 -4.72 15.61 -16.13
CA ARG A 121 -4.89 15.85 -14.71
C ARG A 121 -4.19 14.80 -13.88
N SER A 122 -4.24 13.52 -14.26
CA SER A 122 -3.52 12.47 -13.53
C SER A 122 -2.01 12.63 -13.63
N PHE A 123 -1.49 13.07 -14.79
CA PHE A 123 -0.06 13.38 -14.95
C PHE A 123 0.37 14.54 -14.04
N LEU A 124 -0.40 15.63 -14.00
CA LEU A 124 -0.11 16.75 -13.10
C LEU A 124 -0.17 16.35 -11.62
N ILE A 125 -1.04 15.42 -11.26
CA ILE A 125 -1.09 14.85 -9.92
C ILE A 125 0.16 14.00 -9.65
N ALA A 126 0.60 13.21 -10.62
CA ALA A 126 1.80 12.37 -10.53
C ALA A 126 3.12 13.16 -10.45
N ASP A 127 3.12 14.44 -10.78
CA ASP A 127 4.26 15.34 -10.51
C ASP A 127 4.25 15.77 -9.02
N ALA A 128 4.66 14.84 -8.17
CA ALA A 128 4.54 14.95 -6.72
C ALA A 128 5.88 14.81 -5.99
N ASP A 129 5.87 15.21 -4.72
CA ASP A 129 6.92 14.89 -3.76
C ASP A 129 6.73 13.48 -3.20
N TYR A 130 7.27 12.50 -3.91
CA TYR A 130 7.20 11.10 -3.51
C TYR A 130 7.98 10.79 -2.24
N GLU A 131 8.99 11.59 -1.86
CA GLU A 131 9.69 11.39 -0.59
C GLU A 131 8.73 11.61 0.59
N GLN A 132 7.96 12.70 0.55
CA GLN A 132 6.94 12.98 1.55
C GLN A 132 5.78 11.96 1.50
N ILE A 133 5.34 11.55 0.32
CA ILE A 133 4.28 10.53 0.18
C ILE A 133 4.74 9.20 0.78
N THR A 134 5.92 8.71 0.38
CA THR A 134 6.49 7.46 0.90
C THR A 134 6.67 7.52 2.41
N ARG A 135 7.21 8.62 2.96
CA ARG A 135 7.36 8.78 4.42
C ARG A 135 6.04 8.65 5.16
N ARG A 136 4.99 9.34 4.69
CA ARG A 136 3.65 9.27 5.29
C ARG A 136 3.08 7.85 5.19
N CYS A 137 3.20 7.21 4.03
CA CYS A 137 2.73 5.84 3.82
C CYS A 137 3.46 4.85 4.74
N GLU A 138 4.78 4.97 4.90
CA GLU A 138 5.56 4.12 5.81
C GLU A 138 5.15 4.31 7.28
N GLY A 139 4.94 5.56 7.71
CA GLY A 139 4.45 5.85 9.06
C GLY A 139 3.07 5.25 9.32
N LEU A 140 2.15 5.41 8.37
CA LEU A 140 0.81 4.80 8.43
C LEU A 140 0.88 3.27 8.40
N ALA A 141 1.79 2.70 7.61
CA ALA A 141 1.99 1.25 7.55
C ALA A 141 2.52 0.71 8.88
N LEU A 142 3.46 1.39 9.54
CA LEU A 142 3.91 1.00 10.88
C LEU A 142 2.76 1.04 11.88
N ALA A 143 1.92 2.09 11.84
CA ALA A 143 0.77 2.20 12.73
C ALA A 143 -0.24 1.06 12.48
N LEU A 144 -0.61 0.80 11.23
CA LEU A 144 -1.53 -0.28 10.88
C LEU A 144 -0.97 -1.67 11.18
N ALA A 145 0.33 -1.88 10.94
CA ALA A 145 0.98 -3.16 11.16
C ALA A 145 1.16 -3.47 12.66
N LYS A 146 1.34 -2.47 13.53
CA LYS A 146 1.56 -2.69 14.97
C LYS A 146 0.28 -2.57 15.80
N GLY A 147 -0.72 -1.86 15.28
CA GLY A 147 -1.99 -1.64 15.96
C GLY A 147 -2.85 -2.89 16.08
N ASN A 148 -3.80 -2.85 17.03
CA ASN A 148 -4.76 -3.92 17.24
C ASN A 148 -6.16 -3.54 16.79
N GLU A 149 -6.57 -2.29 17.03
CA GLU A 149 -7.87 -1.75 16.61
C GLU A 149 -7.68 -0.47 15.79
N ILE A 150 -8.51 -0.29 14.76
CA ILE A 150 -8.71 0.99 14.08
C ILE A 150 -10.11 1.52 14.40
N VAL A 151 -10.18 2.80 14.76
CA VAL A 151 -11.43 3.52 15.04
C VAL A 151 -11.54 4.71 14.10
N ILE A 152 -12.62 4.78 13.33
CA ILE A 152 -12.89 5.87 12.39
C ILE A 152 -14.13 6.61 12.88
N GLN A 153 -13.93 7.86 13.30
CA GLN A 153 -15.03 8.79 13.58
C GLN A 153 -15.27 9.64 12.35
N SER A 154 -16.51 9.67 11.89
CA SER A 154 -16.96 10.47 10.76
C SER A 154 -18.23 11.25 11.14
N PHE A 155 -18.54 12.27 10.35
CA PHE A 155 -19.63 13.19 10.65
C PHE A 155 -20.53 13.36 9.44
N ASP A 156 -21.83 13.23 9.65
CA ASP A 156 -22.83 13.57 8.64
C ASP A 156 -22.98 15.09 8.53
N ARG A 157 -23.83 15.56 7.63
CA ARG A 157 -24.08 17.00 7.49
C ARG A 157 -24.77 17.62 8.72
N ALA A 158 -25.57 16.86 9.45
CA ALA A 158 -26.20 17.32 10.68
C ALA A 158 -25.21 17.40 11.87
N HIS A 159 -23.93 17.10 11.63
CA HIS A 159 -22.90 16.94 12.66
C HIS A 159 -23.19 15.77 13.61
N GLY A 160 -24.02 14.82 13.16
CA GLY A 160 -24.18 13.50 13.77
C GLY A 160 -22.86 12.76 13.69
N GLU A 161 -22.49 12.14 14.81
CA GLU A 161 -21.27 11.38 14.96
C GLU A 161 -21.53 9.91 14.62
N HIS A 162 -20.67 9.34 13.77
CA HIS A 162 -20.71 7.94 13.37
C HIS A 162 -19.32 7.33 13.59
N ILE A 163 -19.27 6.17 14.24
CA ILE A 163 -18.03 5.49 14.61
C ILE A 163 -18.02 4.09 14.01
N LEU A 164 -17.01 3.80 13.20
CA LEU A 164 -16.70 2.46 12.72
C LEU A 164 -15.44 1.94 13.44
N ARG A 165 -15.50 0.69 13.90
CA ARG A 165 -14.38 -0.02 14.53
C ARG A 165 -14.05 -1.28 13.75
N ALA A 166 -12.79 -1.65 13.67
CA ALA A 166 -12.35 -2.93 13.11
C ALA A 166 -11.01 -3.37 13.72
N GLN A 167 -10.74 -4.68 13.72
CA GLN A 167 -9.49 -5.23 14.26
C GLN A 167 -8.41 -5.33 13.16
N LEU A 168 -7.14 -5.18 13.53
CA LEU A 168 -5.97 -5.20 12.63
C LEU A 168 -5.03 -6.40 12.86
N LYS A 169 -4.94 -6.98 14.07
CA LYS A 169 -4.01 -8.08 14.41
C LYS A 169 -2.53 -7.80 14.11
N SER A 170 -1.94 -6.85 14.86
CA SER A 170 -0.50 -6.60 15.01
C SER A 170 0.43 -7.64 14.34
N TRP A 171 1.00 -7.29 13.19
CA TRP A 171 1.94 -8.02 12.35
C TRP A 171 1.44 -9.33 11.71
N GLU A 172 0.26 -9.85 12.11
CA GLU A 172 -0.39 -10.98 11.43
C GLU A 172 -1.10 -10.54 10.17
N ARG A 173 -1.76 -9.37 10.21
CA ARG A 173 -2.23 -8.69 9.01
C ARG A 173 -1.26 -7.59 8.64
N LEU A 174 -0.79 -7.62 7.40
CA LEU A 174 0.19 -6.67 6.92
C LEU A 174 -0.46 -5.64 6.00
N PRO A 175 -0.23 -4.34 6.21
CA PRO A 175 -0.74 -3.31 5.33
C PRO A 175 0.00 -3.30 4.00
N ILE A 176 -0.61 -2.67 3.00
CA ILE A 176 -0.03 -2.44 1.68
C ILE A 176 0.28 -0.95 1.54
N ILE A 177 1.53 -0.68 1.17
CA ILE A 177 2.02 0.66 0.84
C ILE A 177 1.89 0.88 -0.67
N SER A 178 1.08 1.87 -1.04
CA SER A 178 0.89 2.30 -2.42
C SER A 178 1.29 3.75 -2.52
N ASP A 179 2.61 4.00 -2.54
CA ASP A 179 3.23 5.33 -2.55
C ASP A 179 3.46 5.90 -3.96
N GLY A 180 3.32 5.06 -4.99
CA GLY A 180 3.49 5.42 -6.40
C GLY A 180 4.91 5.21 -6.92
N ILE A 181 5.83 4.73 -6.07
CA ILE A 181 7.15 4.27 -6.48
C ILE A 181 7.07 2.78 -6.80
N ILE A 182 7.30 2.43 -8.07
CA ILE A 182 7.27 1.05 -8.54
C ILE A 182 8.64 0.42 -8.35
N ARG A 183 8.75 -0.44 -7.34
CA ARG A 183 9.97 -1.18 -7.01
C ARG A 183 10.21 -2.32 -8.01
N PRO A 184 11.46 -2.77 -8.23
CA PRO A 184 11.74 -3.91 -9.09
C PRO A 184 10.96 -5.14 -8.65
N GLY A 185 10.28 -5.82 -9.59
CA GLY A 185 9.44 -6.96 -9.28
C GLY A 185 8.05 -6.62 -8.73
N ALA A 186 7.67 -5.34 -8.70
CA ALA A 186 6.36 -4.89 -8.22
C ALA A 186 5.54 -4.23 -9.33
N TRP A 187 4.25 -4.10 -9.05
CA TRP A 187 3.33 -3.26 -9.82
C TRP A 187 2.53 -2.36 -8.87
N GLY A 188 1.95 -1.30 -9.40
CA GLY A 188 1.15 -0.37 -8.61
C GLY A 188 0.58 0.78 -9.42
N ASN A 189 -0.26 1.57 -8.77
CA ASN A 189 -0.92 2.71 -9.40
C ASN A 189 0.06 3.89 -9.56
N VAL A 190 -0.08 4.64 -10.65
CA VAL A 190 0.59 5.93 -10.82
C VAL A 190 -0.43 6.96 -11.35
N PRO A 191 -0.62 8.13 -10.70
CA PRO A 191 -0.12 8.46 -9.37
C PRO A 191 -0.70 7.55 -8.28
N SER A 192 -0.02 7.50 -7.13
CA SER A 192 -0.55 6.88 -5.92
C SER A 192 -0.29 7.76 -4.69
N GLY A 193 -0.50 7.22 -3.50
CA GLY A 193 -0.33 7.90 -2.23
C GLY A 193 -1.40 7.49 -1.24
N GLU A 194 -1.27 6.26 -0.76
CA GLU A 194 -2.13 5.69 0.29
C GLU A 194 -1.40 4.57 1.03
N THR A 195 -1.98 4.16 2.14
CA THR A 195 -1.66 2.89 2.80
C THR A 195 -2.95 2.27 3.29
N TYR A 196 -3.12 0.98 3.03
CA TYR A 196 -4.38 0.28 3.30
C TYR A 196 -4.15 -1.10 3.87
N ILE A 197 -5.19 -1.67 4.46
CA ILE A 197 -5.16 -2.99 5.08
C ILE A 197 -6.54 -3.64 4.97
N ALA A 198 -6.55 -4.97 4.81
CA ALA A 198 -7.77 -5.75 5.02
C ALA A 198 -8.00 -5.93 6.52
N PRO A 199 -9.02 -5.30 7.14
CA PRO A 199 -9.31 -5.55 8.55
C PRO A 199 -9.64 -7.03 8.78
N VAL A 200 -9.57 -7.49 10.02
CA VAL A 200 -9.97 -8.86 10.36
C VAL A 200 -11.45 -9.06 10.02
N GLU A 201 -11.72 -10.06 9.21
CA GLU A 201 -13.07 -10.42 8.78
C GLU A 201 -13.96 -10.67 9.99
N GLY A 202 -15.22 -10.25 9.91
CA GLY A 202 -16.19 -10.47 10.99
C GLY A 202 -16.07 -9.52 12.18
N THR A 203 -15.09 -8.60 12.20
CA THR A 203 -14.84 -7.73 13.37
C THR A 203 -15.33 -6.30 13.22
N ALA A 204 -15.74 -5.89 12.02
CA ALA A 204 -16.16 -4.50 11.79
C ALA A 204 -17.55 -4.23 12.39
N GLU A 205 -17.66 -3.16 13.17
CA GLU A 205 -18.87 -2.78 13.91
C GLU A 205 -19.07 -1.26 13.88
N GLY A 206 -20.32 -0.83 13.69
CA GLY A 206 -20.73 0.57 13.78
C GLY A 206 -20.97 1.23 12.43
N GLU A 207 -20.77 2.54 12.35
CA GLU A 207 -21.23 3.35 11.21
C GLU A 207 -20.13 4.26 10.65
N ILE A 208 -20.11 4.44 9.33
CA ILE A 208 -19.22 5.40 8.66
C ILE A 208 -19.98 6.23 7.63
N VAL A 209 -19.63 7.51 7.54
CA VAL A 209 -20.17 8.44 6.54
C VAL A 209 -19.31 8.48 5.29
N ILE A 210 -19.90 8.14 4.15
CA ILE A 210 -19.33 8.34 2.81
C ILE A 210 -19.83 9.67 2.26
N ASN A 211 -18.96 10.67 2.23
CA ASN A 211 -19.28 12.05 1.79
C ASN A 211 -18.37 12.56 0.67
N GLY A 212 -17.47 11.71 0.15
CA GLY A 212 -16.53 12.05 -0.92
C GLY A 212 -17.00 11.54 -2.28
N SER A 213 -16.84 10.25 -2.52
CA SER A 213 -17.20 9.63 -3.79
C SER A 213 -17.49 8.14 -3.65
N LEU A 214 -18.21 7.64 -4.65
CA LEU A 214 -18.41 6.24 -4.99
C LEU A 214 -17.76 6.00 -6.37
N PRO A 215 -17.53 4.76 -6.82
CA PRO A 215 -17.00 4.50 -8.15
C PRO A 215 -17.89 5.12 -9.24
N GLY A 216 -17.30 6.04 -10.02
CA GLY A 216 -18.00 6.77 -11.09
C GLY A 216 -18.93 7.89 -10.62
N MET A 217 -18.96 8.24 -9.32
CA MET A 217 -19.83 9.29 -8.79
C MET A 217 -19.16 10.10 -7.68
N ILE A 218 -18.95 11.39 -7.91
CA ILE A 218 -18.64 12.35 -6.84
C ILE A 218 -19.94 12.67 -6.09
N LEU A 219 -19.90 12.61 -4.77
CA LEU A 219 -21.05 13.00 -3.96
C LEU A 219 -21.11 14.52 -3.83
N ALA A 220 -22.23 15.09 -4.25
CA ALA A 220 -22.52 16.49 -3.99
C ALA A 220 -22.76 16.69 -2.49
N PRO A 221 -22.58 17.91 -1.95
CA PRO A 221 -23.00 18.22 -0.59
C PRO A 221 -24.44 17.72 -0.35
N ASN A 222 -24.68 17.11 0.82
CA ASN A 222 -26.00 16.61 1.25
C ASN A 222 -26.47 15.33 0.53
N HIS A 223 -25.55 14.65 -0.14
CA HIS A 223 -25.80 13.35 -0.79
C HIS A 223 -24.93 12.26 -0.17
N GLU A 224 -24.40 12.48 1.04
CA GLU A 224 -23.66 11.47 1.79
C GLU A 224 -24.50 10.23 2.07
N LEU A 225 -23.81 9.11 2.27
CA LEU A 225 -24.37 7.86 2.75
C LEU A 225 -23.78 7.55 4.12
N VAL A 226 -24.59 7.02 5.02
CA VAL A 226 -24.17 6.35 6.25
C VAL A 226 -24.28 4.86 6.01
N LEU A 227 -23.16 4.16 6.19
CA LEU A 227 -23.04 2.73 6.05
C LEU A 227 -22.92 2.11 7.44
N GLU A 228 -23.82 1.20 7.79
CA GLU A 228 -23.83 0.47 9.06
C GLU A 228 -23.29 -0.94 8.85
N PHE A 229 -22.32 -1.30 9.67
CA PHE A 229 -21.66 -2.60 9.70
C PHE A 229 -21.95 -3.32 11.00
N HIS A 230 -22.17 -4.63 10.89
CA HIS A 230 -22.23 -5.55 12.02
C HIS A 230 -21.66 -6.90 11.58
N ALA A 231 -20.90 -7.53 12.48
CA ALA A 231 -20.13 -8.73 12.22
C ALA A 231 -19.33 -8.66 10.90
N GLY A 232 -18.67 -7.53 10.65
CA GLY A 232 -17.83 -7.34 9.46
C GLY A 232 -18.58 -7.10 8.15
N ARG A 233 -19.92 -7.03 8.16
CA ARG A 233 -20.74 -6.94 6.95
C ARG A 233 -21.61 -5.71 6.94
N LEU A 234 -21.77 -5.11 5.77
CA LEU A 234 -22.71 -4.02 5.54
C LEU A 234 -24.15 -4.53 5.71
N GLU A 235 -24.89 -3.95 6.65
CA GLU A 235 -26.29 -4.28 6.91
C GLU A 235 -27.26 -3.20 6.41
N ARG A 236 -26.89 -1.92 6.53
CA ARG A 236 -27.78 -0.80 6.17
C ARG A 236 -27.04 0.31 5.43
N VAL A 237 -27.72 0.88 4.44
CA VAL A 237 -27.31 2.11 3.74
C VAL A 237 -28.38 3.17 3.98
N SER A 238 -28.01 4.29 4.59
CA SER A 238 -28.92 5.40 4.88
C SER A 238 -28.43 6.71 4.25
N PRO A 239 -29.27 7.50 3.58
CA PRO A 239 -30.63 7.20 3.17
C PRO A 239 -30.69 6.20 2.00
N GLY A 240 -31.43 5.10 2.16
CA GLY A 240 -31.49 3.99 1.18
C GLY A 240 -32.13 4.34 -0.18
N ASN A 241 -32.91 5.43 -0.26
CA ASN A 241 -33.56 5.87 -1.49
C ASN A 241 -32.92 7.11 -2.14
N SER A 242 -31.69 7.47 -1.76
CA SER A 242 -30.97 8.56 -2.42
C SER A 242 -30.48 8.16 -3.82
N ARG A 243 -30.07 9.16 -4.61
CA ARG A 243 -29.40 8.90 -5.90
C ARG A 243 -28.10 8.11 -5.71
N ALA A 244 -27.35 8.39 -4.65
CA ALA A 244 -26.11 7.71 -4.32
C ALA A 244 -26.37 6.24 -3.92
N ALA A 245 -27.36 5.98 -3.06
CA ALA A 245 -27.72 4.62 -2.66
C ALA A 245 -28.20 3.78 -3.85
N ARG A 246 -29.03 4.35 -4.74
CA ARG A 246 -29.43 3.68 -5.99
C ARG A 246 -28.26 3.39 -6.93
N HIS A 247 -27.28 4.29 -6.99
CA HIS A 247 -26.07 4.08 -7.79
C HIS A 247 -25.23 2.93 -7.22
N LEU A 248 -24.98 2.93 -5.91
CA LEU A 248 -24.28 1.85 -5.21
C LEU A 248 -25.00 0.50 -5.40
N SER A 249 -26.32 0.47 -5.18
CA SER A 249 -27.14 -0.73 -5.38
C SER A 249 -26.98 -1.28 -6.79
N LYS A 250 -27.24 -0.45 -7.81
CA LYS A 250 -27.24 -0.90 -9.20
C LYS A 250 -25.86 -1.32 -9.70
N THR A 251 -24.81 -0.57 -9.33
CA THR A 251 -23.47 -0.78 -9.88
C THR A 251 -22.68 -1.87 -9.16
N GLN A 252 -23.00 -2.16 -7.90
CA GLN A 252 -22.23 -3.08 -7.07
C GLN A 252 -23.10 -4.21 -6.52
N ILE A 253 -24.13 -3.89 -5.73
CA ILE A 253 -24.93 -4.88 -4.98
C ILE A 253 -25.70 -5.80 -5.94
N GLU A 254 -26.49 -5.23 -6.86
CA GLU A 254 -27.25 -5.98 -7.85
C GLU A 254 -26.32 -6.77 -8.79
N PHE A 255 -25.16 -6.20 -9.14
CA PHE A 255 -24.15 -6.88 -9.95
C PHE A 255 -23.59 -8.13 -9.24
N ALA A 256 -23.23 -8.02 -7.96
CA ALA A 256 -22.69 -9.13 -7.18
C ALA A 256 -23.76 -10.21 -6.91
N THR A 257 -24.92 -9.80 -6.40
CA THR A 257 -26.02 -10.74 -6.12
C THR A 257 -26.54 -11.45 -7.37
N GLY A 258 -26.58 -10.75 -8.52
CA GLY A 258 -26.94 -11.34 -9.81
C GLY A 258 -25.96 -12.42 -10.30
N ARG A 259 -24.75 -12.47 -9.72
CA ARG A 259 -23.73 -13.50 -9.95
C ARG A 259 -23.67 -14.54 -8.82
N GLY A 260 -24.58 -14.47 -7.85
CA GLY A 260 -24.62 -15.38 -6.70
C GLY A 260 -23.53 -15.12 -5.67
N ASP A 261 -22.88 -13.96 -5.71
CA ASP A 261 -21.92 -13.55 -4.70
C ASP A 261 -22.66 -12.98 -3.47
N TRP A 262 -22.46 -13.61 -2.31
CA TRP A 262 -23.01 -13.21 -1.01
C TRP A 262 -21.94 -12.62 -0.06
N ASN A 263 -20.69 -12.57 -0.50
CA ASN A 263 -19.57 -11.96 0.21
C ASN A 263 -19.41 -10.47 -0.10
N TRP A 264 -20.14 -9.95 -1.08
CA TRP A 264 -20.13 -8.53 -1.49
C TRP A 264 -20.24 -7.53 -0.33
N SER A 265 -20.88 -7.89 0.78
CA SER A 265 -21.09 -6.99 1.92
C SER A 265 -19.93 -6.94 2.92
N ASN A 266 -18.90 -7.77 2.76
CA ASN A 266 -17.72 -7.78 3.62
C ASN A 266 -16.99 -6.42 3.58
N LEU A 267 -16.57 -5.91 4.74
CA LEU A 267 -15.62 -4.80 4.81
C LEU A 267 -14.23 -5.30 4.39
N ALA A 268 -13.91 -5.07 3.13
CA ALA A 268 -12.75 -5.65 2.46
C ALA A 268 -11.45 -4.90 2.74
N GLU A 269 -11.54 -3.58 2.82
CA GLU A 269 -10.39 -2.70 2.92
C GLU A 269 -10.71 -1.48 3.78
N ILE A 270 -9.69 -1.03 4.53
CA ILE A 270 -9.63 0.31 5.07
C ILE A 270 -8.33 0.94 4.58
N GLY A 271 -8.43 2.07 3.89
CA GLY A 271 -7.28 2.78 3.34
C GLY A 271 -7.22 4.24 3.74
N LEU A 272 -5.98 4.74 3.83
CA LEU A 272 -5.63 6.07 4.33
C LEU A 272 -4.88 6.85 3.26
N GLY A 273 -5.49 7.91 2.74
CA GLY A 273 -4.93 8.69 1.63
C GLY A 273 -3.86 9.70 2.08
N THR A 274 -2.77 9.80 1.32
CA THR A 274 -1.58 10.64 1.63
C THR A 274 -1.21 11.63 0.51
N HIS A 275 -1.92 11.61 -0.62
CA HIS A 275 -1.57 12.40 -1.80
C HIS A 275 -2.14 13.82 -1.77
N GLU A 276 -1.28 14.81 -1.53
CA GLU A 276 -1.65 16.23 -1.41
C GLU A 276 -1.99 16.92 -2.74
N GLY A 277 -1.53 16.35 -3.87
CA GLY A 277 -1.86 16.83 -5.21
C GLY A 277 -3.34 16.68 -5.57
N ILE A 278 -4.06 15.79 -4.89
CA ILE A 278 -5.46 15.47 -5.14
C ILE A 278 -6.36 16.44 -4.37
N ARG A 279 -6.42 17.68 -4.87
CA ARG A 279 -7.19 18.77 -4.23
C ARG A 279 -8.69 18.63 -4.35
N ARG A 280 -9.17 18.03 -5.45
CA ARG A 280 -10.58 17.80 -5.75
C ARG A 280 -10.77 16.37 -6.20
N LEU A 281 -11.87 15.76 -5.80
CA LEU A 281 -12.28 14.45 -6.29
C LEU A 281 -12.59 14.50 -7.80
N THR A 282 -12.62 13.31 -8.39
CA THR A 282 -12.74 13.07 -9.82
C THR A 282 -13.83 12.06 -10.16
N GLY A 283 -14.29 11.28 -9.18
CA GLY A 283 -15.17 10.12 -9.38
C GLY A 283 -14.42 8.87 -9.84
N SER A 284 -13.09 8.94 -9.95
CA SER A 284 -12.23 7.80 -10.26
C SER A 284 -11.63 7.25 -8.97
N PRO A 285 -11.89 5.98 -8.60
CA PRO A 285 -11.26 5.34 -7.44
C PRO A 285 -9.75 5.52 -7.43
N LEU A 286 -9.08 5.27 -8.58
CA LEU A 286 -7.65 5.45 -8.81
C LEU A 286 -7.04 6.73 -8.22
N LEU A 287 -7.81 7.82 -8.15
CA LEU A 287 -7.34 9.09 -7.59
C LEU A 287 -8.02 9.43 -6.27
N ASP A 288 -9.33 9.20 -6.17
CA ASP A 288 -10.12 9.73 -5.07
C ASP A 288 -9.75 9.11 -3.72
N GLU A 289 -9.40 7.82 -3.70
CA GLU A 289 -8.97 7.07 -2.51
C GLU A 289 -7.64 7.58 -1.91
N LYS A 290 -6.72 8.02 -2.78
CA LYS A 290 -5.39 8.53 -2.38
C LYS A 290 -5.42 9.94 -1.81
N LYS A 291 -6.57 10.61 -1.77
CA LYS A 291 -6.64 12.01 -1.37
C LYS A 291 -6.08 12.21 0.03
N TYR A 292 -5.16 13.17 0.20
CA TYR A 292 -4.55 13.45 1.50
C TYR A 292 -5.59 13.61 2.62
N GLY A 293 -5.42 12.81 3.68
CA GLY A 293 -6.23 12.84 4.90
C GLY A 293 -7.64 12.26 4.75
N SER A 294 -8.01 11.69 3.60
CA SER A 294 -9.23 10.89 3.53
C SER A 294 -9.02 9.49 4.09
N VAL A 295 -10.14 8.87 4.45
CA VAL A 295 -10.24 7.43 4.60
C VAL A 295 -11.08 6.93 3.42
N HIS A 296 -10.74 5.79 2.85
CA HIS A 296 -11.69 5.02 2.07
C HIS A 296 -11.91 3.66 2.72
N ILE A 297 -13.08 3.11 2.45
CA ILE A 297 -13.39 1.72 2.75
C ILE A 297 -13.82 1.00 1.48
N ALA A 298 -13.51 -0.28 1.37
CA ALA A 298 -13.98 -1.11 0.28
C ALA A 298 -14.96 -2.19 0.76
N LEU A 299 -15.93 -2.52 -0.09
CA LEU A 299 -16.79 -3.69 0.06
C LEU A 299 -16.35 -4.81 -0.87
N GLY A 300 -16.44 -6.07 -0.42
CA GLY A 300 -16.24 -7.26 -1.24
C GLY A 300 -14.89 -7.96 -1.02
N ASP A 301 -14.09 -8.06 -2.09
CA ASP A 301 -12.92 -8.93 -2.17
C ASP A 301 -11.73 -8.38 -1.42
N ASN A 302 -11.06 -9.22 -0.64
CA ASN A 302 -9.82 -8.88 0.05
C ASN A 302 -8.71 -9.92 -0.04
N MET A 303 -8.82 -10.88 -0.96
CA MET A 303 -7.86 -11.98 -1.13
C MET A 303 -6.47 -11.47 -1.51
N ASP A 304 -6.41 -10.43 -2.36
CA ASP A 304 -5.16 -9.82 -2.81
C ASP A 304 -4.49 -8.94 -1.73
N MET A 305 -5.11 -8.79 -0.55
CA MET A 305 -4.63 -7.95 0.55
C MET A 305 -4.38 -8.74 1.85
N GLY A 306 -4.24 -10.05 1.73
CA GLY A 306 -4.02 -11.00 2.83
C GLY A 306 -5.30 -11.43 3.52
N GLY A 307 -6.47 -10.88 3.16
CA GLY A 307 -7.76 -11.29 3.68
C GLY A 307 -8.20 -12.68 3.23
N LEU A 308 -9.38 -13.10 3.68
CA LEU A 308 -9.93 -14.45 3.51
C LEU A 308 -11.23 -14.48 2.71
N THR A 309 -11.68 -13.34 2.19
CA THR A 309 -12.98 -13.20 1.53
C THR A 309 -12.81 -12.95 0.05
N GLU A 310 -13.26 -13.92 -0.75
CA GLU A 310 -13.41 -13.77 -2.21
C GLU A 310 -14.77 -13.16 -2.55
N SER A 311 -14.78 -12.20 -3.47
CA SER A 311 -16.00 -11.56 -4.01
C SER A 311 -15.78 -11.11 -5.46
N VAL A 312 -16.87 -10.97 -6.23
CA VAL A 312 -16.80 -10.47 -7.61
C VAL A 312 -16.73 -8.95 -7.70
N ILE A 313 -16.78 -8.24 -6.56
CA ILE A 313 -16.64 -6.79 -6.47
C ILE A 313 -15.54 -6.41 -5.49
N HIS A 314 -14.97 -5.23 -5.72
CA HIS A 314 -14.18 -4.48 -4.77
C HIS A 314 -14.59 -3.01 -4.95
N CYS A 315 -15.31 -2.46 -3.97
CA CYS A 315 -15.99 -1.16 -4.13
C CYS A 315 -15.47 -0.11 -3.15
N ASP A 316 -14.50 0.69 -3.61
CA ASP A 316 -13.93 1.81 -2.85
C ASP A 316 -14.90 2.99 -2.71
N MET A 317 -15.03 3.48 -1.48
CA MET A 317 -15.89 4.59 -1.12
C MET A 317 -15.18 5.54 -0.18
N VAL A 318 -15.20 6.84 -0.51
CA VAL A 318 -14.33 7.83 0.13
C VAL A 318 -15.08 8.62 1.22
N CYS A 319 -14.52 8.64 2.42
CA CYS A 319 -14.85 9.49 3.55
C CYS A 319 -13.83 10.64 3.69
N LEU A 320 -14.32 11.87 3.58
CA LEU A 320 -13.54 13.09 3.76
C LEU A 320 -13.66 13.62 5.19
N ARG A 321 -12.54 14.14 5.70
CA ARG A 321 -12.40 14.76 7.02
C ARG A 321 -12.77 13.84 8.21
N PRO A 322 -12.41 12.55 8.21
CA PRO A 322 -12.60 11.72 9.39
C PRO A 322 -11.62 12.12 10.50
N LYS A 323 -11.85 11.58 11.69
CA LYS A 323 -10.79 11.31 12.65
C LYS A 323 -10.51 9.81 12.69
N VAL A 324 -9.24 9.44 12.79
CA VAL A 324 -8.80 8.04 12.80
C VAL A 324 -7.86 7.82 13.97
N TRP A 325 -8.14 6.80 14.76
CA TRP A 325 -7.26 6.29 15.80
C TRP A 325 -6.82 4.89 15.45
N ILE A 326 -5.59 4.58 15.82
CA ILE A 326 -5.11 3.21 15.91
C ILE A 326 -4.75 2.99 17.38
N ASP A 327 -5.41 2.03 18.00
CA ASP A 327 -5.45 1.87 19.45
C ASP A 327 -5.84 3.20 20.14
N ASP A 328 -4.96 3.76 20.97
CA ASP A 328 -5.19 5.02 21.71
C ASP A 328 -4.61 6.27 21.02
N ARG A 329 -3.98 6.12 19.84
CA ARG A 329 -3.23 7.19 19.18
C ARG A 329 -4.00 7.78 18.01
N LEU A 330 -4.16 9.11 18.01
CA LEU A 330 -4.82 9.82 16.93
C LEU A 330 -3.89 9.95 15.72
N ILE A 331 -4.29 9.39 14.58
CA ILE A 331 -3.50 9.33 13.34
C ILE A 331 -3.95 10.39 12.34
N ILE A 332 -5.27 10.59 12.21
CA ILE A 332 -5.87 11.61 11.34
C ILE A 332 -6.83 12.44 12.18
N ALA A 333 -6.72 13.77 12.12
CA ALA A 333 -7.59 14.73 12.79
C ALA A 333 -8.33 15.60 11.77
N ASN A 334 -9.62 15.33 11.55
CA ASN A 334 -10.50 16.09 10.66
C ASN A 334 -9.91 16.24 9.24
N GLY A 335 -9.34 15.15 8.72
CA GLY A 335 -8.73 15.12 7.39
C GLY A 335 -7.31 15.69 7.30
N LYS A 336 -6.61 15.81 8.44
CA LYS A 336 -5.18 16.12 8.49
C LYS A 336 -4.45 14.95 9.13
N ILE A 337 -3.40 14.45 8.50
CA ILE A 337 -2.55 13.44 9.12
C ILE A 337 -1.77 14.13 10.25
N VAL A 338 -1.95 13.65 11.47
CA VAL A 338 -1.30 14.14 12.70
C VAL A 338 -0.46 13.06 13.39
N LEU A 339 -0.23 11.95 12.70
CA LEU A 339 0.64 10.86 13.15
C LEU A 339 1.99 11.41 13.62
N ASP A 340 2.35 11.09 14.85
CA ASP A 340 3.71 11.22 15.35
C ASP A 340 4.47 9.94 15.00
N GLU A 341 5.58 10.05 14.25
CA GLU A 341 6.35 8.86 13.86
C GLU A 341 7.12 8.26 15.03
N ALA A 342 7.46 9.06 16.06
CA ALA A 342 8.16 8.58 17.25
C ALA A 342 7.30 7.61 18.07
N ASP A 343 5.98 7.71 17.92
CA ASP A 343 5.02 6.81 18.54
C ASP A 343 5.04 5.39 17.96
N TRP A 344 5.59 5.21 16.76
CA TRP A 344 5.51 3.95 16.04
C TRP A 344 6.88 3.39 15.65
N ARG A 345 7.95 4.14 15.90
CA ARG A 345 9.33 3.77 15.64
C ARG A 345 10.10 3.67 16.95
N GLU A 346 10.65 2.49 17.21
CA GLU A 346 11.46 2.22 18.38
C GLU A 346 12.75 3.06 18.38
N ASP A 347 12.90 3.92 19.38
CA ASP A 347 14.22 4.39 19.85
C ASP A 347 14.75 3.35 20.85
N TYR A 348 15.78 2.61 20.46
CA TYR A 348 16.36 1.56 21.31
C TYR A 348 16.85 2.11 22.66
N ARG A 349 17.23 3.39 22.75
CA ARG A 349 17.77 3.99 23.99
C ARG A 349 16.68 4.23 25.03
N ALA A 350 15.48 4.57 24.57
CA ALA A 350 14.29 4.75 25.40
C ALA A 350 13.58 3.43 25.71
N LEU A 351 13.97 2.34 25.03
CA LEU A 351 13.29 1.07 25.13
C LEU A 351 13.57 0.38 26.47
N GLU A 352 12.49 -0.03 27.13
CA GLU A 352 12.54 -0.84 28.35
C GLU A 352 12.59 -2.33 28.01
N LEU A 353 13.51 -3.03 28.66
CA LEU A 353 13.60 -4.48 28.53
C LEU A 353 12.58 -5.14 29.47
N PRO A 354 11.88 -6.19 29.03
CA PRO A 354 11.01 -7.00 29.88
C PRO A 354 11.70 -7.48 31.16
N ALA A 355 10.95 -7.68 32.24
CA ALA A 355 11.50 -8.11 33.53
C ALA A 355 12.18 -9.49 33.47
N ASP A 356 11.76 -10.33 32.54
CA ASP A 356 12.31 -11.65 32.22
C ASP A 356 13.44 -11.59 31.17
N TRP A 357 14.00 -10.41 30.88
CA TRP A 357 15.12 -10.27 29.96
C TRP A 357 16.41 -10.91 30.49
N ARG A 358 16.65 -12.15 30.09
CA ARG A 358 17.92 -12.87 30.25
C ARG A 358 19.00 -12.41 29.27
N ALA A 359 20.13 -11.95 29.82
CA ALA A 359 21.30 -11.51 29.05
C ALA A 359 22.12 -12.67 28.48
N ASP A 360 21.94 -13.90 28.94
CA ASP A 360 22.64 -15.11 28.49
C ASP A 360 21.83 -15.94 27.47
N ALA A 361 20.74 -15.37 26.95
CA ALA A 361 19.91 -16.02 25.96
C ALA A 361 20.63 -16.23 24.62
N PHE A 362 20.04 -17.08 23.79
CA PHE A 362 20.39 -17.23 22.39
C PHE A 362 19.43 -16.42 21.54
N VAL A 363 19.94 -15.85 20.44
CA VAL A 363 19.15 -15.12 19.45
C VAL A 363 19.30 -15.84 18.11
N LYS A 364 18.18 -16.08 17.44
CA LYS A 364 18.16 -16.71 16.12
C LYS A 364 17.27 -15.89 15.18
N ARG A 365 17.69 -15.75 13.92
CA ARG A 365 16.83 -15.14 12.89
C ARG A 365 15.57 -15.98 12.67
N THR A 366 14.46 -15.30 12.42
CA THR A 366 13.23 -15.93 11.93
C THR A 366 13.28 -16.07 10.40
N VAL A 367 12.14 -16.48 9.81
CA VAL A 367 11.96 -16.52 8.36
C VAL A 367 11.49 -15.18 7.78
N ILE A 368 11.22 -14.17 8.62
CA ILE A 368 10.77 -12.86 8.17
C ILE A 368 11.91 -12.17 7.40
N GLU A 369 11.56 -11.60 6.25
CA GLU A 369 12.52 -11.01 5.34
C GLU A 369 12.94 -9.60 5.82
N ALA A 370 14.24 -9.36 5.84
CA ALA A 370 14.83 -8.06 6.16
C ALA A 370 16.16 -7.85 5.45
N ASP A 371 16.41 -6.62 5.01
CA ASP A 371 17.65 -6.24 4.33
C ASP A 371 18.07 -4.81 4.66
N VAL A 372 19.33 -4.51 4.37
CA VAL A 372 19.95 -3.21 4.64
C VAL A 372 19.82 -2.31 3.42
N ASP A 373 19.26 -1.13 3.60
CA ASP A 373 19.10 -0.16 2.51
C ASP A 373 20.42 0.57 2.15
N GLY A 374 20.38 1.39 1.10
CA GLY A 374 21.54 2.16 0.64
C GLY A 374 22.09 3.17 1.66
N GLU A 375 21.32 3.48 2.71
CA GLU A 375 21.72 4.36 3.81
C GLU A 375 22.18 3.58 5.05
N GLN A 376 22.38 2.25 4.93
CA GLN A 376 22.80 1.37 6.02
C GLN A 376 21.74 1.19 7.13
N ARG A 377 20.46 1.28 6.79
CA ARG A 377 19.35 1.05 7.73
C ARG A 377 18.71 -0.30 7.47
N LEU A 378 18.39 -1.04 8.53
CA LEU A 378 17.62 -2.27 8.40
C LEU A 378 16.17 -1.95 8.09
N ARG A 379 15.62 -2.67 7.11
CA ARG A 379 14.22 -2.61 6.74
C ARG A 379 13.61 -4.01 6.80
N ARG A 380 12.39 -4.11 7.32
CA ARG A 380 11.57 -5.32 7.24
C ARG A 380 10.80 -5.30 5.93
N TYR A 381 10.75 -6.43 5.24
CA TYR A 381 10.06 -6.62 3.97
C TYR A 381 8.93 -7.64 4.10
N TRP A 382 7.89 -7.46 3.29
CA TRP A 382 6.87 -8.50 3.09
C TRP A 382 6.25 -8.39 1.70
N ASP A 383 6.02 -9.57 1.12
CA ASP A 383 5.21 -9.70 -0.08
C ASP A 383 3.75 -9.41 0.23
N THR A 384 3.10 -8.76 -0.73
CA THR A 384 1.66 -8.62 -0.76
C THR A 384 1.11 -9.73 -1.65
N SER A 385 -0.04 -10.29 -1.28
CA SER A 385 -0.77 -11.29 -2.08
C SER A 385 -1.05 -10.80 -3.52
N ALA A 386 -1.15 -9.48 -3.72
CA ALA A 386 -1.30 -8.84 -5.02
C ALA A 386 -0.03 -8.84 -5.89
N GLY A 387 1.15 -9.18 -5.37
CA GLY A 387 2.41 -9.15 -6.13
C GLY A 387 3.24 -7.86 -6.04
N GLY A 388 2.96 -7.03 -5.04
CA GLY A 388 3.84 -5.94 -4.60
C GLY A 388 4.71 -6.34 -3.41
N MET A 389 5.81 -5.60 -3.19
CA MET A 389 6.70 -5.75 -2.04
C MET A 389 6.63 -4.48 -1.19
N CYS A 390 6.29 -4.61 0.09
CA CYS A 390 6.26 -3.51 1.04
C CYS A 390 7.46 -3.56 1.98
N SER A 391 7.85 -2.41 2.52
CA SER A 391 8.90 -2.36 3.52
C SER A 391 8.77 -1.17 4.45
N VAL A 392 9.21 -1.34 5.69
CA VAL A 392 9.31 -0.27 6.70
C VAL A 392 10.67 -0.33 7.39
N PRO A 393 11.20 0.81 7.88
CA PRO A 393 12.39 0.82 8.70
C PRO A 393 12.16 0.10 10.04
N VAL A 394 13.22 -0.53 10.56
CA VAL A 394 13.23 -1.24 11.84
C VAL A 394 13.67 -0.28 12.94
N GLY A 395 12.69 0.39 13.57
CA GLY A 395 12.91 1.46 14.55
C GLY A 395 13.13 2.84 13.92
N ASP A 396 13.64 3.77 14.72
CA ASP A 396 14.12 5.07 14.24
C ASP A 396 15.42 4.94 13.42
N ASP A 397 15.96 6.05 12.89
CA ASP A 397 17.16 6.01 12.05
C ASP A 397 18.37 5.38 12.76
N VAL A 398 18.55 5.68 14.05
CA VAL A 398 19.69 5.19 14.82
C VAL A 398 19.50 3.71 15.16
N ALA A 399 18.32 3.33 15.64
CA ALA A 399 17.96 1.94 15.91
C ALA A 399 18.11 1.09 14.65
N ALA A 400 17.64 1.55 13.50
CA ALA A 400 17.73 0.83 12.24
C ALA A 400 19.17 0.58 11.78
N ARG A 401 20.10 1.52 12.03
CA ARG A 401 21.54 1.34 11.73
C ARG A 401 22.20 0.31 12.62
N HIS A 402 21.95 0.37 13.94
CA HIS A 402 22.49 -0.65 14.85
C HIS A 402 21.86 -2.02 14.60
N ALA A 403 20.55 -2.07 14.36
CA ALA A 403 19.83 -3.27 13.98
C ALA A 403 20.40 -3.88 12.69
N ALA A 404 20.79 -3.07 11.70
CA ALA A 404 21.43 -3.55 10.48
C ALA A 404 22.71 -4.32 10.77
N THR A 405 23.59 -3.77 11.62
CA THR A 405 24.83 -4.44 11.99
C THR A 405 24.58 -5.74 12.76
N VAL A 406 23.70 -5.70 13.76
CA VAL A 406 23.34 -6.90 14.57
C VAL A 406 22.72 -7.98 13.67
N TRP A 407 21.84 -7.59 12.75
CA TRP A 407 21.21 -8.49 11.79
C TRP A 407 22.24 -9.19 10.89
N GLN A 408 23.24 -8.47 10.36
CA GLN A 408 24.28 -9.08 9.53
C GLN A 408 25.11 -10.10 10.32
N ILE A 409 25.49 -9.78 11.56
CA ILE A 409 26.24 -10.72 12.43
C ILE A 409 25.45 -12.02 12.64
N ILE A 410 24.15 -11.91 12.96
CA ILE A 410 23.26 -13.07 13.13
C ILE A 410 23.12 -13.85 11.83
N LYS A 411 22.96 -13.17 10.69
CA LYS A 411 22.83 -13.78 9.37
C LYS A 411 24.09 -14.56 8.97
N GLU A 412 25.27 -13.99 9.18
CA GLU A 412 26.57 -14.62 8.93
C GLU A 412 26.84 -15.81 9.84
N ASN A 413 26.38 -15.75 11.10
CA ASN A 413 26.52 -16.86 12.04
C ASN A 413 25.76 -18.11 11.56
N GLY A 414 24.64 -17.94 10.85
CA GLY A 414 23.86 -19.01 10.24
C GLY A 414 23.02 -19.86 11.20
N SER A 415 23.35 -19.87 12.50
CA SER A 415 22.63 -20.54 13.58
C SER A 415 22.31 -19.58 14.74
N ALA A 416 21.73 -20.09 15.83
CA ALA A 416 21.50 -19.29 17.02
C ALA A 416 22.83 -18.84 17.64
N ILE A 417 22.92 -17.57 18.05
CA ILE A 417 24.13 -16.98 18.66
C ILE A 417 23.83 -16.58 20.10
N GLN A 418 24.74 -16.86 21.03
CA GLN A 418 24.62 -16.38 22.40
C GLN A 418 24.80 -14.86 22.44
N ILE A 419 23.98 -14.14 23.21
CA ILE A 419 24.12 -12.67 23.30
C ILE A 419 25.55 -12.27 23.74
N PRO A 420 26.26 -12.95 24.68
CA PRO A 420 27.67 -12.68 24.99
C PRO A 420 28.60 -12.63 23.76
N GLU A 421 28.48 -13.61 22.88
CA GLU A 421 29.27 -13.69 21.65
C GLU A 421 28.83 -12.64 20.62
N LEU A 422 27.51 -12.43 20.47
CA LEU A 422 26.96 -11.40 19.60
C LEU A 422 27.48 -10.01 19.97
N PHE A 423 27.60 -9.71 21.26
CA PHE A 423 28.14 -8.45 21.76
C PHE A 423 29.61 -8.24 21.42
N ALA A 424 30.45 -9.26 21.60
CA ALA A 424 31.86 -9.17 21.24
C ALA A 424 32.03 -8.82 19.76
N ARG A 425 31.30 -9.51 18.86
CA ARG A 425 31.32 -9.23 17.41
C ARG A 425 30.75 -7.86 17.07
N TRP A 426 29.72 -7.41 17.78
CA TRP A 426 29.13 -6.09 17.55
C TRP A 426 30.08 -4.96 17.97
N GLN A 427 30.78 -5.09 19.10
CA GLN A 427 31.78 -4.10 19.54
C GLN A 427 32.92 -3.94 18.53
N GLU A 428 33.41 -5.04 17.94
CA GLU A 428 34.43 -4.99 16.88
C GLU A 428 33.98 -4.14 15.66
N SER A 429 32.67 -4.08 15.39
CA SER A 429 32.11 -3.35 14.26
C SER A 429 31.75 -1.88 14.54
N GLN A 430 31.49 -1.51 15.81
CA GLN A 430 30.98 -0.17 16.19
C GLN A 430 32.02 0.67 16.98
N GLY A 431 33.10 0.06 17.48
CA GLY A 431 34.03 0.70 18.41
C GLY A 431 33.48 0.78 19.84
N ASP A 432 34.32 1.19 20.80
CA ASP A 432 34.10 1.07 22.27
C ASP A 432 33.00 1.98 22.87
N SER A 433 32.05 2.50 22.08
CA SER A 433 31.06 3.49 22.56
C SER A 433 29.72 2.90 23.02
N LEU A 434 29.43 1.63 22.73
CA LEU A 434 28.14 0.98 23.02
C LEU A 434 28.32 -0.14 24.04
N ASP A 435 27.39 -0.23 24.98
CA ASP A 435 27.45 -1.22 26.05
C ASP A 435 26.55 -2.44 25.80
N ARG A 436 26.60 -3.39 26.73
CA ARG A 436 25.81 -4.61 26.64
C ARG A 436 24.30 -4.33 26.61
N ARG A 437 23.85 -3.38 27.41
CA ARG A 437 22.43 -3.05 27.52
C ARG A 437 21.90 -2.43 26.23
N ASP A 438 22.74 -1.70 25.51
CA ASP A 438 22.41 -1.19 24.17
C ASP A 438 22.18 -2.34 23.18
N LEU A 439 23.03 -3.38 23.18
CA LEU A 439 22.80 -4.57 22.35
C LEU A 439 21.46 -5.22 22.71
N ASP A 440 21.21 -5.45 24.00
CA ASP A 440 19.97 -6.08 24.45
C ASP A 440 18.74 -5.31 23.93
N ARG A 441 18.78 -3.98 23.98
CA ARG A 441 17.72 -3.11 23.45
C ARG A 441 17.59 -3.20 21.93
N VAL A 442 18.70 -3.24 21.19
CA VAL A 442 18.68 -3.43 19.73
C VAL A 442 18.10 -4.80 19.35
N VAL A 443 18.47 -5.86 20.08
CA VAL A 443 17.87 -7.19 19.91
C VAL A 443 16.37 -7.14 20.20
N ARG A 444 15.94 -6.39 21.22
CA ARG A 444 14.51 -6.19 21.50
C ARG A 444 13.79 -5.46 20.38
N VAL A 445 14.41 -4.48 19.73
CA VAL A 445 13.85 -3.87 18.50
C VAL A 445 13.65 -4.94 17.43
N LEU A 446 14.65 -5.78 17.16
CA LEU A 446 14.53 -6.87 16.18
C LEU A 446 13.40 -7.86 16.53
N GLU A 447 13.18 -8.16 17.82
CA GLU A 447 12.07 -9.00 18.28
C GLU A 447 10.69 -8.35 18.04
N ILE A 448 10.54 -7.05 18.31
CA ILE A 448 9.27 -6.32 18.07
C ILE A 448 8.88 -6.38 16.59
N TYR A 449 9.87 -6.36 15.69
CA TYR A 449 9.66 -6.51 14.26
C TYR A 449 9.61 -7.98 13.81
N GLY A 450 9.64 -8.95 14.72
CA GLY A 450 9.55 -10.38 14.44
C GLY A 450 10.74 -10.94 13.67
N LEU A 451 11.86 -10.22 13.59
CA LEU A 451 13.04 -10.61 12.81
C LEU A 451 13.90 -11.64 13.54
N VAL A 452 13.87 -11.62 14.87
CA VAL A 452 14.61 -12.57 15.70
C VAL A 452 13.70 -13.19 16.75
N GLN A 453 14.06 -14.41 17.16
CA GLN A 453 13.51 -15.07 18.33
C GLN A 453 14.62 -15.29 19.34
N ARG A 454 14.29 -15.07 20.61
CA ARG A 454 15.19 -15.29 21.74
C ARG A 454 14.76 -16.53 22.52
N THR A 455 15.72 -17.36 22.88
CA THR A 455 15.49 -18.58 23.68
C THR A 455 16.50 -18.66 24.82
N THR A 456 16.07 -19.21 25.96
CA THR A 456 16.93 -19.50 27.11
C THR A 456 17.14 -21.00 27.22
N ILE A 457 18.26 -21.44 27.80
CA ILE A 457 18.66 -22.86 27.89
C ILE A 457 17.60 -23.71 28.64
N ASP A 458 16.78 -23.11 29.50
CA ASP A 458 15.72 -23.81 30.24
C ASP A 458 14.43 -24.12 29.42
N GLY A 459 14.42 -23.82 28.11
CA GLY A 459 13.20 -23.84 27.26
C GLY A 459 13.08 -24.96 26.22
N GLU A 460 13.90 -26.01 26.26
CA GLU A 460 13.73 -27.19 25.37
C GLU A 460 12.57 -28.13 25.79
N GLN A 461 11.69 -27.72 26.70
CA GLN A 461 10.46 -28.45 27.00
C GLN A 461 9.28 -27.49 27.14
N GLU A 462 8.55 -27.28 26.05
CA GLU A 462 7.08 -27.37 26.03
C GLU A 462 6.57 -27.33 24.58
N GLY A 463 6.25 -28.53 24.07
CA GLY A 463 5.10 -28.83 23.19
C GLY A 463 5.04 -28.24 21.79
#